data_AF-A0A1M6BVC5-F1
#
_entry.id   AF-A0A1M6BVC5-F1
#
_cell.length_a   1.000
_cell.length_b   1.000
_cell.length_c   1.000
_cell.angle_alpha   90.00
_cell.angle_beta   90.00
_cell.angle_gamma   90.00
#
_symmetry.space_group_name_H-M   'P 1'
#
loop_
_entity.id
_entity.type
_entity.pdbx_description
1 polymer ?
#
loop_
_entity_poly.entity_id
_entity_poly.type
_entity_poly.pdbx_seq_one_letter_code
_entity_poly.pdbx_strand_id
1 'polypeptide(L)'
;MKYRWIIILALLILSITGLGVISYAYMEPQSPSGLKYLKFKYDPSEPDLESISKQLFLTNGGHIPPTFDDFLFERLNHATMDSEEYKNILGFYATQSRYSRAGRNIYAKGESYLPSIITYGKQALTEERQTGFLFLAYGIAKKKELYKPSLYGDQSPLEYLQYIEKGRLDEVYISSP
;
A
#
# COMPACT_ATOMS: atom_id res chain seq x y z
N MET A 1 39.61 -21.79 -18.09
CA MET A 1 38.22 -22.10 -18.50
C MET A 1 37.43 -23.01 -17.55
N LYS A 2 38.05 -23.84 -16.70
CA LYS A 2 37.33 -24.85 -15.87
C LYS A 2 36.42 -24.30 -14.75
N TYR A 3 36.65 -23.09 -14.25
CA TYR A 3 35.86 -22.52 -13.13
C TYR A 3 34.66 -21.64 -13.54
N ARG A 4 34.55 -21.26 -14.83
CA ARG A 4 33.47 -20.35 -15.30
C ARG A 4 32.09 -21.00 -15.15
N TRP A 5 31.99 -22.30 -15.43
CA TRP A 5 30.72 -23.04 -15.33
C TRP A 5 30.26 -23.24 -13.89
N ILE A 6 31.18 -23.46 -12.95
CA ILE A 6 30.85 -23.62 -11.52
C ILE A 6 30.37 -22.29 -10.94
N ILE A 7 30.99 -21.16 -11.33
CA ILE A 7 30.55 -19.82 -10.90
C ILE A 7 29.18 -19.49 -11.49
N ILE A 8 28.95 -19.78 -12.77
CA ILE A 8 27.64 -19.59 -13.41
C ILE A 8 26.58 -20.44 -12.71
N LEU A 9 26.87 -21.71 -12.42
CA LEU A 9 25.94 -22.62 -11.74
C LEU A 9 25.65 -22.17 -10.31
N ALA A 10 26.67 -21.72 -9.56
CA ALA A 10 26.50 -21.19 -8.22
C ALA A 10 25.67 -19.90 -8.21
N LEU A 11 25.90 -18.99 -9.17
CA LEU A 11 25.09 -17.78 -9.35
C LEU A 11 23.64 -18.11 -9.74
N LEU A 12 23.42 -19.14 -10.55
CA LEU A 12 22.09 -19.64 -10.93
C LEU A 12 21.35 -20.25 -9.73
N ILE A 13 22.03 -21.05 -8.91
CA ILE A 13 21.47 -21.64 -7.69
C ILE A 13 21.16 -20.55 -6.66
N LEU A 14 22.04 -19.55 -6.49
CA LEU A 14 21.81 -18.39 -5.62
C LEU A 14 20.63 -17.53 -6.08
N SER A 15 20.44 -17.37 -7.39
CA SER A 15 19.30 -16.62 -7.92
C SER A 15 17.99 -17.40 -7.80
N ILE A 16 17.99 -18.72 -8.04
CA ILE A 16 16.80 -19.57 -7.83
C ILE A 16 16.44 -19.68 -6.35
N THR A 17 17.41 -19.89 -5.46
CA THR A 17 17.16 -19.98 -4.01
C THR A 17 16.78 -18.63 -3.42
N GLY A 18 17.39 -17.53 -3.87
CA GLY A 18 16.99 -16.17 -3.51
C GLY A 18 15.56 -15.86 -3.94
N LEU A 19 15.21 -16.11 -5.22
CA LEU A 19 13.84 -15.95 -5.72
C LEU A 19 12.85 -16.89 -5.02
N GLY A 20 13.28 -18.10 -4.66
CA GLY A 20 12.47 -19.07 -3.93
C GLY A 20 12.17 -18.63 -2.50
N VAL A 21 13.15 -18.08 -1.78
CA VAL A 21 12.96 -17.51 -0.43
C VAL A 21 12.07 -16.27 -0.47
N ILE A 22 12.26 -15.41 -1.46
CA ILE A 22 11.41 -14.23 -1.68
C ILE A 22 9.98 -14.69 -1.97
N SER A 23 9.80 -15.57 -2.95
CA SER A 23 8.48 -16.10 -3.32
C SER A 23 7.81 -16.82 -2.15
N TYR A 24 8.56 -17.62 -1.37
CA TYR A 24 8.06 -18.30 -0.18
C TYR A 24 7.69 -17.31 0.94
N ALA A 25 8.50 -16.28 1.17
CA ALA A 25 8.19 -15.20 2.11
C ALA A 25 6.90 -14.46 1.74
N TYR A 26 6.54 -14.42 0.46
CA TYR A 26 5.27 -13.88 0.00
C TYR A 26 4.13 -14.90 0.01
N MET A 27 4.35 -16.15 -0.41
CA MET A 27 3.35 -17.24 -0.45
C MET A 27 2.92 -17.70 0.94
N GLU A 28 3.86 -17.76 1.89
CA GLU A 28 3.60 -18.04 3.30
C GLU A 28 4.05 -16.85 4.16
N PRO A 29 3.34 -15.72 4.08
CA PRO A 29 3.76 -14.49 4.72
C PRO A 29 3.57 -14.51 6.25
N GLN A 30 2.81 -15.48 6.76
CA GLN A 30 2.71 -15.78 8.19
C GLN A 30 3.86 -16.65 8.69
N SER A 31 4.69 -17.21 7.79
CA SER A 31 5.91 -17.89 8.20
C SER A 31 6.87 -16.88 8.86
N PRO A 32 7.68 -17.30 9.83
CA PRO A 32 8.71 -16.44 10.43
C PRO A 32 9.64 -15.80 9.40
N SER A 33 9.91 -16.48 8.28
CA SER A 33 10.69 -15.98 7.14
C SER A 33 9.96 -14.89 6.35
N GLY A 34 8.65 -15.04 6.11
CA GLY A 34 7.84 -14.05 5.41
C GLY A 34 7.74 -12.74 6.19
N LEU A 35 7.49 -12.85 7.49
CA LEU A 35 7.47 -11.72 8.41
C LEU A 35 8.81 -11.00 8.49
N LYS A 36 9.90 -11.77 8.65
CA LYS A 36 11.25 -11.19 8.70
C LYS A 36 11.63 -10.51 7.39
N TYR A 37 11.27 -11.09 6.25
CA TYR A 37 11.60 -10.52 4.96
C TYR A 37 10.89 -9.18 4.71
N LEU A 38 9.58 -9.11 4.98
CA LEU A 38 8.80 -7.88 4.81
C LEU A 38 9.22 -6.78 5.79
N LYS A 39 9.50 -7.14 7.05
CA LYS A 39 10.08 -6.22 8.03
C LYS A 39 11.47 -5.75 7.63
N PHE A 40 12.30 -6.62 7.07
CA PHE A 40 13.65 -6.25 6.61
C PHE A 40 13.60 -5.30 5.41
N LYS A 41 12.61 -5.46 4.51
CA LYS A 41 12.42 -4.57 3.37
C LYS A 41 11.90 -3.18 3.76
N TYR A 42 11.20 -3.09 4.89
CA TYR A 42 10.77 -1.82 5.44
C TYR A 42 11.79 -1.29 6.45
N ASP A 43 12.67 -0.39 6.02
CA ASP A 43 13.48 0.42 6.94
C ASP A 43 12.69 1.68 7.29
N PRO A 44 12.34 1.93 8.57
CA PRO A 44 11.64 3.14 8.95
C PRO A 44 12.44 4.42 8.70
N SER A 45 13.77 4.32 8.61
CA SER A 45 14.67 5.44 8.32
C SER A 45 14.66 5.81 6.84
N GLU A 46 14.44 4.82 5.97
CA GLU A 46 14.39 4.96 4.52
C GLU A 46 13.27 4.06 3.93
N PRO A 47 11.99 4.42 4.13
CA PRO A 47 10.88 3.54 3.80
C PRO A 47 10.65 3.42 2.28
N ASP A 48 11.13 2.33 1.67
CA ASP A 48 10.88 2.02 0.24
C ASP A 48 9.56 1.23 0.03
N LEU A 49 8.46 1.86 0.42
CA LEU A 49 7.12 1.28 0.30
C LEU A 49 6.66 1.15 -1.17
N GLU A 50 7.27 1.89 -2.10
CA GLU A 50 7.00 1.76 -3.54
C GLU A 50 7.55 0.43 -4.10
N SER A 51 8.80 0.08 -3.76
CA SER A 51 9.39 -1.21 -4.13
C SER A 51 8.64 -2.37 -3.48
N ILE A 52 8.21 -2.23 -2.22
CA ILE A 52 7.36 -3.22 -1.55
C ILE A 52 6.03 -3.37 -2.31
N SER A 53 5.39 -2.29 -2.73
CA SER A 53 4.15 -2.33 -3.54
C SER A 53 4.34 -3.09 -4.86
N LYS A 54 5.41 -2.79 -5.59
CA LYS A 54 5.77 -3.48 -6.85
C LYS A 54 6.05 -4.96 -6.62
N GLN A 55 6.75 -5.33 -5.55
CA GLN A 55 7.02 -6.72 -5.23
C GLN A 55 5.76 -7.48 -4.83
N LEU A 56 4.89 -6.89 -4.00
CA LEU A 56 3.60 -7.48 -3.64
C LEU A 56 2.76 -7.76 -4.88
N PHE A 57 2.76 -6.85 -5.85
CA PHE A 57 2.07 -7.05 -7.14
C PHE A 57 2.54 -8.33 -7.84
N LEU A 58 3.85 -8.57 -7.87
CA LEU A 58 4.46 -9.71 -8.54
C LEU A 58 4.23 -11.05 -7.84
N THR A 59 4.08 -11.06 -6.51
CA THR A 59 4.16 -12.29 -5.71
C THR A 59 2.83 -12.72 -5.09
N ASN A 60 1.95 -11.78 -4.74
CA ASN A 60 0.65 -12.04 -4.08
C ASN A 60 -0.52 -11.39 -4.81
N GLY A 61 -0.36 -11.10 -6.11
CA GLY A 61 -1.32 -10.30 -6.84
C GLY A 61 -1.59 -8.95 -6.17
N GLY A 62 -0.61 -8.42 -5.42
CA GLY A 62 -0.63 -7.11 -4.77
C GLY A 62 -1.29 -7.01 -3.39
N HIS A 63 -1.80 -8.10 -2.80
CA HIS A 63 -2.43 -8.01 -1.48
C HIS A 63 -1.41 -7.77 -0.35
N ILE A 64 -1.73 -6.86 0.56
CA ILE A 64 -0.95 -6.64 1.78
C ILE A 64 -1.20 -7.81 2.75
N PRO A 65 -0.16 -8.53 3.21
CA PRO A 65 -0.34 -9.58 4.20
C PRO A 65 -0.87 -9.05 5.52
N PRO A 66 -1.77 -9.77 6.22
CA PRO A 66 -2.41 -9.27 7.46
C PRO A 66 -1.42 -8.80 8.52
N THR A 67 -0.33 -9.54 8.71
CA THR A 67 0.71 -9.22 9.69
C THR A 67 1.56 -8.01 9.31
N PHE A 68 1.73 -7.75 8.01
CA PHE A 68 2.39 -6.54 7.53
C PHE A 68 1.45 -5.34 7.64
N ASP A 69 0.15 -5.55 7.40
CA ASP A 69 -0.89 -4.55 7.65
C ASP A 69 -0.97 -4.19 9.14
N ASP A 70 -0.97 -5.17 10.05
CA ASP A 70 -0.91 -4.94 11.50
C ASP A 70 0.32 -4.11 11.88
N PHE A 71 1.49 -4.47 11.35
CA PHE A 71 2.73 -3.74 11.60
C PHE A 71 2.70 -2.30 11.08
N LEU A 72 2.30 -2.08 9.83
CA LEU A 72 2.20 -0.73 9.26
C LEU A 72 1.18 0.13 10.01
N PHE A 73 0.05 -0.47 10.41
CA PHE A 73 -0.97 0.23 11.19
C PHE A 73 -0.47 0.57 12.59
N GLU A 74 0.24 -0.33 13.26
CA GLU A 74 0.89 -0.06 14.55
C GLU A 74 1.92 1.07 14.44
N ARG A 75 2.74 1.08 13.39
CA ARG A 75 3.69 2.16 13.12
C ARG A 75 2.96 3.48 12.88
N LEU A 76 1.88 3.46 12.10
CA LEU A 76 1.05 4.65 11.85
C LEU A 76 0.48 5.24 13.15
N ASN A 77 0.03 4.40 14.08
CA ASN A 77 -0.49 4.83 15.38
C ASN A 77 0.58 5.50 16.27
N HIS A 78 1.85 5.09 16.13
CA HIS A 78 2.97 5.62 16.92
C HIS A 78 3.70 6.79 16.24
N ALA A 79 3.51 6.97 14.94
CA ALA A 79 4.16 8.03 14.18
C ALA A 79 3.52 9.40 14.46
N THR A 80 4.35 10.43 14.57
CA THR A 80 3.87 11.81 14.72
C THR A 80 3.18 12.26 13.44
N MET A 81 2.00 12.88 13.56
CA MET A 81 1.32 13.60 12.46
C MET A 81 2.34 14.54 11.80
N ASP A 82 2.53 14.42 10.49
CA ASP A 82 3.53 15.13 9.66
C ASP A 82 4.96 14.59 9.60
N SER A 83 5.29 13.53 10.35
CA SER A 83 6.54 12.80 10.10
C SER A 83 6.55 12.18 8.70
N GLU A 84 7.74 12.04 8.12
CA GLU A 84 7.89 11.39 6.82
C GLU A 84 7.40 9.94 6.85
N GLU A 85 7.64 9.22 7.95
CA GLU A 85 7.06 7.90 8.16
C GLU A 85 5.53 7.89 8.05
N TYR A 86 4.86 8.82 8.76
CA TYR A 86 3.41 8.93 8.75
C TYR A 86 2.88 9.17 7.33
N LYS A 87 3.49 10.11 6.59
CA LYS A 87 3.14 10.40 5.19
C LYS A 87 3.38 9.19 4.29
N ASN A 88 4.49 8.49 4.47
CA ASN A 88 4.87 7.34 3.66
C ASN A 88 3.91 6.15 3.86
N ILE A 89 3.53 5.85 5.11
CA ILE A 89 2.56 4.78 5.39
C ILE A 89 1.19 5.11 4.79
N LEU A 90 0.69 6.35 4.95
CA LEU A 90 -0.57 6.75 4.33
C LEU A 90 -0.49 6.73 2.79
N GLY A 91 0.61 7.18 2.21
CA GLY A 91 0.88 7.12 0.77
C GLY A 91 0.91 5.68 0.23
N PHE A 92 1.43 4.74 1.01
CA PHE A 92 1.40 3.31 0.68
C PHE A 92 -0.03 2.78 0.66
N TYR A 93 -0.83 3.01 1.71
CA TYR A 93 -2.23 2.60 1.72
C TYR A 93 -3.02 3.24 0.57
N ALA A 94 -2.77 4.52 0.26
CA ALA A 94 -3.39 5.21 -0.87
C ALA A 94 -3.02 4.55 -2.20
N THR A 95 -1.75 4.20 -2.40
CA THR A 95 -1.27 3.50 -3.59
C THR A 95 -1.94 2.13 -3.73
N GLN A 96 -2.05 1.38 -2.64
CA GLN A 96 -2.70 0.06 -2.62
C GLN A 96 -4.21 0.14 -2.85
N SER A 97 -4.86 1.22 -2.41
CA SER A 97 -6.30 1.45 -2.59
C SER A 97 -6.71 1.51 -4.06
N ARG A 98 -5.85 2.04 -4.93
CA ARG A 98 -6.07 2.06 -6.39
C ARG A 98 -6.26 0.68 -7.00
N TYR A 99 -5.66 -0.30 -6.38
CA TYR A 99 -5.69 -1.68 -6.83
C TYR A 99 -6.61 -2.55 -5.97
N SER A 100 -7.44 -1.95 -5.11
CA SER A 100 -8.38 -2.68 -4.21
C SER A 100 -7.68 -3.53 -3.15
N ARG A 101 -6.50 -3.09 -2.72
CA ARG A 101 -5.58 -3.89 -1.91
C ARG A 101 -5.05 -3.15 -0.70
N ALA A 102 -5.67 -2.03 -0.32
CA ALA A 102 -5.35 -1.41 0.94
C ALA A 102 -5.73 -2.34 2.10
N GLY A 103 -4.97 -2.22 3.19
CA GLY A 103 -5.03 -3.16 4.30
C GLY A 103 -6.39 -3.13 4.98
N ARG A 104 -6.77 -4.23 5.64
CA ARG A 104 -8.05 -4.31 6.35
C ARG A 104 -8.10 -3.35 7.53
N ASN A 105 -6.96 -3.16 8.20
CA ASN A 105 -6.88 -2.30 9.39
C ASN A 105 -7.18 -0.84 9.06
N ILE A 106 -6.67 -0.32 7.94
CA ILE A 106 -6.90 1.09 7.60
C ILE A 106 -8.39 1.38 7.31
N TYR A 107 -9.13 0.43 6.74
CA TYR A 107 -10.58 0.58 6.56
C TYR A 107 -11.38 0.36 7.85
N ALA A 108 -10.97 -0.59 8.68
CA ALA A 108 -11.67 -0.92 9.92
C ALA A 108 -11.48 0.13 11.03
N LYS A 109 -10.31 0.78 11.08
CA LYS A 109 -9.89 1.61 12.21
C LYS A 109 -9.30 2.97 11.80
N GLY A 110 -9.28 3.30 10.51
CA GLY A 110 -8.59 4.49 10.00
C GLY A 110 -9.42 5.77 9.97
N GLU A 111 -10.60 5.82 10.58
CA GLU A 111 -11.43 7.05 10.62
C GLU A 111 -10.66 8.26 11.16
N SER A 112 -9.82 8.07 12.18
CA SER A 112 -9.00 9.15 12.76
C SER A 112 -7.95 9.70 11.79
N TYR A 113 -7.59 8.95 10.74
CA TYR A 113 -6.61 9.36 9.74
C TYR A 113 -7.23 10.06 8.53
N LEU A 114 -8.55 10.04 8.40
CA LEU A 114 -9.27 10.59 7.26
C LEU A 114 -8.89 12.06 6.95
N PRO A 115 -8.77 12.98 7.94
CA PRO A 115 -8.35 14.35 7.65
C PRO A 115 -6.95 14.44 7.03
N SER A 116 -5.99 13.65 7.52
CA SER A 116 -4.63 13.63 6.97
C SER A 116 -4.58 12.99 5.59
N ILE A 117 -5.32 11.90 5.37
CA ILE A 117 -5.44 11.23 4.07
C ILE A 117 -5.98 12.22 3.03
N ILE A 118 -7.02 12.99 3.37
CA ILE A 118 -7.57 14.02 2.49
C ILE A 118 -6.55 15.12 2.23
N THR A 119 -5.89 15.61 3.28
CA THR A 119 -4.89 16.69 3.18
C THR A 119 -3.74 16.30 2.26
N TYR A 120 -3.14 15.13 2.47
CA TYR A 120 -2.05 14.63 1.63
C TYR A 120 -2.53 14.26 0.22
N GLY A 121 -3.77 13.79 0.09
CA GLY A 121 -4.42 13.59 -1.20
C GLY A 121 -4.48 14.89 -2.00
N LYS A 122 -4.93 15.99 -1.42
CA LYS A 122 -5.01 17.31 -2.09
C LYS A 122 -3.63 17.86 -2.47
N GLN A 123 -2.59 17.52 -1.71
CA GLN A 123 -1.20 17.95 -1.95
C GLN A 123 -0.43 17.03 -2.91
N ALA A 124 -1.01 15.91 -3.32
CA ALA A 124 -0.33 14.95 -4.18
C ALA A 124 -0.06 15.54 -5.57
N LEU A 125 1.18 15.36 -6.04
CA LEU A 125 1.72 15.99 -7.25
C LEU A 125 1.13 15.44 -8.57
N THR A 126 0.48 14.27 -8.53
CA THR A 126 -0.10 13.62 -9.71
C THR A 126 -1.54 13.22 -9.45
N GLU A 127 -2.41 13.34 -10.45
CA GLU A 127 -3.80 12.84 -10.37
C GLU A 127 -3.84 11.36 -10.00
N GLU A 128 -2.85 10.60 -10.47
CA GLU A 128 -2.69 9.20 -10.13
C GLU A 128 -2.59 8.98 -8.62
N ARG A 129 -1.73 9.76 -7.93
CA ARG A 129 -1.61 9.70 -6.47
C ARG A 129 -2.85 10.24 -5.79
N GLN A 130 -3.43 11.35 -6.27
CA GLN A 130 -4.68 11.91 -5.74
C GLN A 130 -5.81 10.88 -5.76
N THR A 131 -5.94 10.13 -6.85
CA THR A 131 -6.93 9.06 -7.02
C THR A 131 -6.78 7.96 -5.97
N GLY A 132 -5.54 7.59 -5.61
CA GLY A 132 -5.31 6.61 -4.55
C GLY A 132 -5.75 7.10 -3.17
N PHE A 133 -5.43 8.35 -2.85
CA PHE A 133 -5.90 8.98 -1.60
C PHE A 133 -7.41 9.13 -1.58
N LEU A 134 -8.03 9.47 -2.72
CA LEU A 134 -9.48 9.56 -2.87
C LEU A 134 -10.17 8.22 -2.58
N PHE A 135 -9.72 7.13 -3.22
CA PHE A 135 -10.30 5.82 -2.98
C PHE A 135 -10.12 5.36 -1.53
N LEU A 136 -8.95 5.63 -0.93
CA LEU A 136 -8.72 5.33 0.48
C LEU A 136 -9.68 6.12 1.38
N ALA A 137 -9.74 7.45 1.20
CA ALA A 137 -10.58 8.34 1.97
C ALA A 137 -12.07 7.96 1.86
N TYR A 138 -12.54 7.70 0.65
CA TYR A 138 -13.93 7.31 0.41
C TYR A 138 -14.26 5.97 1.06
N GLY A 139 -13.40 4.96 0.91
CA GLY A 139 -13.61 3.66 1.53
C GLY A 139 -13.64 3.73 3.06
N ILE A 140 -12.75 4.51 3.68
CA ILE A 140 -12.76 4.75 5.13
C ILE A 140 -14.05 5.46 5.55
N ALA A 141 -14.43 6.54 4.85
CA ALA A 141 -15.63 7.32 5.17
C ALA A 141 -16.92 6.50 5.04
N LYS A 142 -16.94 5.50 4.15
CA LYS A 142 -18.05 4.54 3.98
C LYS A 142 -17.90 3.28 4.84
N LYS A 143 -16.81 3.12 5.61
CA LYS A 143 -16.46 1.90 6.35
C LYS A 143 -16.50 0.64 5.47
N LYS A 144 -16.03 0.77 4.23
CA LYS A 144 -16.12 -0.27 3.20
C LYS A 144 -14.84 -0.36 2.39
N GLU A 145 -14.32 -1.58 2.26
CA GLU A 145 -13.27 -1.90 1.29
C GLU A 145 -13.82 -1.74 -0.14
N LEU A 146 -13.06 -1.03 -0.99
CA LEU A 146 -13.45 -0.84 -2.38
C LEU A 146 -12.82 -1.92 -3.26
N TYR A 147 -13.66 -2.67 -3.96
CA TYR A 147 -13.28 -3.60 -5.00
C TYR A 147 -13.31 -2.93 -6.37
N LYS A 148 -12.19 -3.02 -7.11
CA LYS A 148 -11.88 -2.38 -8.40
C LYS A 148 -12.45 -0.95 -8.52
N PRO A 149 -12.05 -0.02 -7.63
CA PRO A 149 -12.61 1.31 -7.66
C PRO A 149 -12.25 2.04 -8.95
N SER A 150 -13.23 2.74 -9.50
CA SER A 150 -13.05 3.63 -10.64
C SER A 150 -13.87 4.89 -10.46
N LEU A 151 -13.33 6.01 -10.94
CA LEU A 151 -14.03 7.28 -10.95
C LEU A 151 -15.02 7.31 -12.10
N TYR A 152 -16.22 7.79 -11.81
CA TYR A 152 -17.24 8.14 -12.79
C TYR A 152 -17.51 9.64 -12.68
N GLY A 153 -17.95 10.25 -13.77
CA GLY A 153 -18.17 11.69 -13.87
C GLY A 153 -16.96 12.46 -14.40
N ASP A 154 -17.14 13.77 -14.50
CA ASP A 154 -16.19 14.68 -15.15
C ASP A 154 -15.27 15.38 -14.13
N GLN A 155 -15.50 15.13 -12.84
CA GLN A 155 -14.82 15.79 -11.74
C GLN A 155 -13.45 15.16 -11.48
N SER A 156 -12.50 16.03 -11.12
CA SER A 156 -11.14 15.59 -10.79
C SER A 156 -11.10 14.87 -9.43
N PRO A 157 -10.09 14.01 -9.19
CA PRO A 157 -9.89 13.40 -7.88
C PRO A 157 -9.76 14.45 -6.75
N LEU A 158 -9.18 15.60 -7.07
CA LEU A 158 -9.04 16.73 -6.15
C LEU A 158 -10.39 17.28 -5.70
N GLU A 159 -11.33 17.47 -6.62
CA GLU A 159 -12.68 17.96 -6.30
C GLU A 159 -13.44 16.97 -5.43
N TYR A 160 -13.36 15.67 -5.74
CA TYR A 160 -13.99 14.65 -4.91
C TYR A 160 -13.40 14.58 -3.50
N LEU A 161 -12.08 14.77 -3.33
CA LEU A 161 -11.48 14.87 -2.00
C LEU A 161 -12.05 16.06 -1.20
N GLN A 162 -12.34 17.19 -1.85
CA GLN A 162 -13.00 18.33 -1.20
C GLN A 162 -14.46 18.04 -0.83
N TYR A 163 -15.16 17.20 -1.60
CA TYR A 163 -16.52 16.78 -1.23
C TYR A 163 -16.50 15.89 0.02
N ILE A 164 -15.58 14.93 0.09
CA ILE A 164 -15.38 14.08 1.28
C ILE A 164 -15.06 14.96 2.51
N GLU A 165 -14.17 15.94 2.36
CA GLU A 165 -13.81 16.88 3.44
C GLU A 165 -15.03 17.63 4.00
N LYS A 166 -15.98 17.97 3.13
CA LYS A 166 -17.23 18.68 3.48
C LYS A 166 -18.34 17.73 3.94
N GLY A 167 -18.08 16.43 4.04
CA GLY A 167 -19.09 15.41 4.39
C GLY A 167 -20.09 15.07 3.28
N ARG A 168 -19.86 15.54 2.05
CA ARG A 168 -20.75 15.38 0.88
C ARG A 168 -20.43 14.08 0.13
N LEU A 169 -20.55 12.95 0.83
CA LEU A 169 -20.20 11.62 0.29
C LEU A 169 -21.14 11.13 -0.81
N ASP A 170 -22.34 11.70 -0.91
CA ASP A 170 -23.36 11.45 -1.94
C ASP A 170 -22.98 12.06 -3.29
N GLU A 171 -22.09 13.04 -3.30
CA GLU A 171 -21.59 13.70 -4.53
C GLU A 171 -20.29 13.10 -5.05
N VAL A 172 -19.81 12.02 -4.42
CA VAL A 172 -18.59 11.31 -4.83
C VAL A 172 -18.99 10.06 -5.60
N TYR A 173 -18.75 10.07 -6.90
CA TYR A 173 -19.12 8.98 -7.81
C TYR A 173 -17.96 8.01 -8.03
N ILE A 174 -17.81 7.08 -7.09
CA ILE A 174 -16.88 5.95 -7.22
C ILE A 174 -17.70 4.68 -7.43
N SER A 175 -17.44 3.97 -8.53
CA SER A 175 -17.99 2.62 -8.70
C SER A 175 -17.10 1.60 -8.00
N SER A 176 -17.73 0.56 -7.45
CA SER A 176 -17.04 -0.61 -6.91
C SER A 176 -17.98 -1.81 -7.09
N PRO A 177 -17.74 -2.67 -8.11
CA PRO A 177 -18.60 -3.82 -8.41
C PRO A 177 -18.65 -4.87 -7.29
#